data_AF-A0A059F5X9-F1
#
_entry.id   AF-A0A059F5X9-F1
#
_cell.length_a   1.000
_cell.length_b   1.000
_cell.length_c   1.000
_cell.angle_alpha   90.00
_cell.angle_beta   90.00
_cell.angle_gamma   90.00
#
_symmetry.space_group_name_H-M   'P 1'
#
loop_
_entity.id
_entity.type
_entity.pdbx_description
1 polymer ?
#
loop_
_entity_poly.entity_id
_entity_poly.type
_entity_poly.pdbx_seq_one_letter_code
_entity_poly.pdbx_strand_id
1 'polypeptide(L)'
;MSTLDYDHDTVCHKYKFVDKNTGTNTQGVESFNNELKLEIKRRKGIETNLRQRFLDEFCFKFNTKKFRLEKVLNLVKILRSFLAVLEI
;
A
#
# COMPACT_ATOMS: atom_id res chain seq x y z
N MET A 1 0.11 -20.66 -7.22
CA MET A 1 -0.54 -20.22 -5.97
C MET A 1 0.42 -19.26 -5.27
N SER A 2 0.11 -17.96 -5.27
CA SER A 2 0.83 -17.00 -4.44
C SER A 2 0.50 -17.29 -2.97
N THR A 3 1.51 -17.21 -2.12
CA THR A 3 1.56 -17.69 -0.73
C THR A 3 0.69 -16.91 0.28
N LEU A 4 -0.27 -16.10 -0.18
CA LEU A 4 -1.01 -15.16 0.68
C LEU A 4 -2.54 -15.20 0.56
N ASP A 5 -3.13 -16.15 -0.17
CA ASP A 5 -4.59 -16.33 -0.26
C ASP A 5 -5.37 -15.07 -0.70
N TYR A 6 -4.72 -14.21 -1.50
CA TYR A 6 -5.35 -13.04 -2.12
C TYR A 6 -5.48 -13.28 -3.62
N ASP A 7 -6.72 -13.21 -4.13
CA ASP A 7 -6.98 -13.13 -5.56
C ASP A 7 -6.70 -11.70 -6.06
N HIS A 8 -5.74 -11.59 -6.97
CA HIS A 8 -5.40 -10.34 -7.62
C HIS A 8 -6.18 -10.22 -8.93
N ASP A 9 -7.28 -9.48 -8.89
CA ASP A 9 -8.04 -9.13 -10.09
C ASP A 9 -7.43 -7.92 -10.81
N THR A 10 -7.56 -7.91 -12.14
CA THR A 10 -7.22 -6.77 -12.99
C THR A 10 -8.49 -6.14 -13.54
N VAL A 11 -8.64 -4.82 -13.42
CA VAL A 11 -9.82 -4.09 -13.89
C VAL A 11 -9.44 -3.09 -14.97
N CYS A 12 -10.18 -3.09 -16.09
CA CYS A 12 -10.03 -2.10 -17.15
C CYS A 12 -11.01 -0.93 -16.94
N HIS A 13 -10.53 0.17 -16.34
CA HIS A 13 -11.32 1.38 -16.06
C HIS A 13 -11.92 2.06 -17.30
N LYS A 14 -11.46 1.75 -18.51
CA LYS A 14 -11.88 2.46 -19.74
C LYS A 14 -13.32 2.17 -20.15
N TYR A 15 -13.84 0.98 -19.83
CA TYR A 15 -15.07 0.49 -20.45
C TYR A 15 -16.19 0.14 -19.46
N LYS A 16 -15.87 -0.21 -18.21
CA LYS A 16 -16.85 -0.72 -17.25
C LYS A 16 -16.48 -0.31 -15.81
N PHE A 17 -17.50 0.12 -15.05
CA PHE A 17 -17.39 0.49 -13.63
C PHE A 17 -17.32 -0.73 -12.69
N VAL A 18 -17.95 -1.82 -13.11
CA VAL A 18 -17.83 -3.15 -12.51
C VAL A 18 -17.47 -4.09 -13.64
N ASP A 19 -16.39 -4.84 -13.50
CA ASP A 19 -16.06 -5.87 -14.47
C ASP A 19 -17.16 -6.94 -14.47
N LYS A 20 -17.68 -7.30 -15.64
CA LYS A 20 -18.82 -8.22 -15.75
C LYS A 20 -18.43 -9.69 -15.53
N ASN A 21 -17.16 -10.02 -15.71
CA ASN A 21 -16.65 -11.38 -15.60
C ASN A 21 -16.18 -11.66 -14.17
N THR A 22 -15.46 -10.72 -13.56
CA THR A 22 -14.91 -10.88 -12.20
C THR A 22 -15.79 -10.25 -11.12
N GLY A 23 -16.71 -9.34 -11.49
CA GLY A 23 -17.51 -8.56 -10.53
C GLY A 23 -16.70 -7.48 -9.81
N THR A 24 -15.43 -7.29 -10.17
CA THR A 24 -14.52 -6.36 -9.50
C THR A 24 -14.97 -4.92 -9.75
N ASN A 25 -15.24 -4.19 -8.67
CA ASN A 25 -15.68 -2.80 -8.70
C ASN A 25 -14.47 -1.85 -8.74
N THR A 26 -14.49 -0.88 -9.65
CA THR A 26 -13.43 0.12 -9.80
C THR A 26 -13.37 1.17 -8.70
N GLN A 27 -14.40 1.28 -7.84
CA GLN A 27 -14.49 2.27 -6.76
C GLN A 27 -13.31 2.20 -5.78
N GLY A 28 -12.85 0.98 -5.44
CA GLY A 28 -11.71 0.82 -4.52
C GLY A 28 -10.42 1.41 -5.10
N VAL A 29 -10.18 1.14 -6.39
CA VAL A 29 -9.02 1.68 -7.13
C VAL A 29 -9.12 3.20 -7.25
N GLU A 30 -10.31 3.74 -7.55
CA GLU A 30 -10.53 5.18 -7.64
C GLU A 30 -10.34 5.88 -6.29
N SER A 31 -10.90 5.32 -5.21
CA SER A 31 -10.73 5.83 -3.85
C SER A 31 -9.26 5.86 -3.44
N PHE A 32 -8.53 4.77 -3.69
CA PHE A 32 -7.10 4.69 -3.42
C PHE A 32 -6.30 5.74 -4.21
N ASN A 33 -6.57 5.89 -5.51
CA ASN A 33 -5.93 6.88 -6.36
C ASN A 33 -6.23 8.32 -5.90
N ASN A 34 -7.44 8.58 -5.39
CA ASN A 34 -7.80 9.89 -4.85
C ASN A 34 -7.04 10.19 -3.55
N GLU A 35 -6.93 9.25 -2.62
CA GLU A 35 -6.09 9.42 -1.42
C GLU A 35 -4.62 9.66 -1.78
N LEU A 36 -4.08 8.92 -2.76
CA LEU A 36 -2.71 9.11 -3.23
C LEU A 36 -2.50 10.52 -3.79
N LYS A 37 -3.40 10.98 -4.67
CA LYS A 37 -3.36 12.34 -5.24
C LYS A 37 -3.44 13.41 -4.15
N LEU A 38 -4.29 13.23 -3.14
CA LEU A 38 -4.42 14.16 -2.02
C LEU A 38 -3.12 14.26 -1.22
N GLU A 39 -2.48 13.12 -0.94
CA GLU A 39 -1.21 13.10 -0.20
C GLU A 39 -0.08 13.77 -1.00
N ILE A 40 0.00 13.53 -2.31
CA ILE A 40 0.96 14.22 -3.20
C ILE A 40 0.74 15.74 -3.16
N LYS A 41 -0.52 16.19 -3.25
CA LYS A 41 -0.88 17.61 -3.15
C LYS A 41 -0.50 18.19 -1.80
N ARG A 42 -0.77 17.47 -0.70
CA ARG A 42 -0.42 17.88 0.67
C ARG A 42 1.09 18.10 0.85
N ARG A 43 1.90 17.27 0.19
CA ARG A 43 3.38 17.39 0.18
C ARG A 43 3.91 18.41 -0.83
N LYS A 44 3.03 19.01 -1.66
CA LYS A 44 3.38 19.92 -2.76
C LYS A 44 4.26 19.26 -3.83
N GLY A 45 3.98 17.99 -4.12
CA GLY A 45 4.77 17.19 -5.04
C GLY A 45 5.79 16.30 -4.34
N ILE A 46 6.51 15.52 -5.14
CA ILE A 46 7.54 14.57 -4.70
C ILE A 46 8.62 14.56 -5.77
N GLU A 47 9.88 14.58 -5.35
CA GLU A 47 11.00 14.42 -6.26
C GLU A 47 10.98 13.03 -6.92
N THR A 48 11.33 12.96 -8.20
CA THR A 48 11.23 11.73 -8.99
C THR A 48 12.05 10.57 -8.40
N ASN A 49 13.24 10.87 -7.90
CA ASN A 49 14.13 9.92 -7.22
C ASN A 49 13.57 9.39 -5.89
N LEU A 50 12.58 10.06 -5.28
CA LEU A 50 11.99 9.66 -4.00
C LEU A 50 10.63 8.95 -4.14
N ARG A 51 10.14 8.75 -5.37
CA ARG A 51 8.81 8.16 -5.62
C ARG A 51 8.63 6.79 -4.97
N GLN A 52 9.62 5.90 -5.07
CA GLN A 52 9.49 4.57 -4.49
C GLN A 52 9.35 4.64 -2.97
N ARG A 53 10.23 5.38 -2.28
CA ARG A 53 10.15 5.58 -0.82
C ARG A 53 8.80 6.19 -0.41
N PHE A 54 8.29 7.14 -1.19
CA PHE A 54 6.98 7.71 -0.96
C PHE A 54 5.86 6.66 -1.07
N LEU A 55 5.88 5.83 -2.13
CA LEU A 55 4.88 4.79 -2.32
C LEU A 55 4.93 3.74 -1.20
N ASP A 56 6.13 3.33 -0.78
CA ASP A 56 6.31 2.40 0.32
C ASP A 56 5.71 2.95 1.63
N GLU A 57 6.01 4.22 1.93
CA GLU A 57 5.46 4.92 3.10
C GLU A 57 3.93 5.05 3.02
N PHE A 58 3.41 5.43 1.85
CA PHE A 58 1.98 5.59 1.61
C PHE A 58 1.23 4.27 1.77
N CYS A 59 1.70 3.21 1.11
CA CYS A 59 1.12 1.87 1.18
C CYS A 59 1.15 1.34 2.62
N PHE A 60 2.26 1.51 3.34
CA PHE A 60 2.34 1.14 4.75
C PHE A 60 1.29 1.87 5.58
N LYS A 61 1.16 3.19 5.44
CA LYS A 61 0.18 3.99 6.18
C LYS A 61 -1.26 3.62 5.87
N PHE A 62 -1.56 3.34 4.60
CA PHE A 62 -2.89 2.97 4.12
C PHE A 62 -3.30 1.59 4.66
N ASN A 63 -2.43 0.59 4.52
CA ASN A 63 -2.71 -0.78 4.94
C ASN A 63 -2.71 -0.97 6.47
N THR A 64 -2.05 -0.09 7.22
CA THR A 64 -1.97 -0.18 8.68
C THR A 64 -2.89 0.78 9.43
N LYS A 65 -3.84 1.45 8.75
CA LYS A 65 -4.72 2.49 9.34
C LYS A 65 -5.30 2.12 10.72
N LYS A 66 -5.77 0.87 10.90
CA LYS A 66 -6.43 0.40 12.14
C LYS A 66 -5.46 0.06 13.29
N PHE A 67 -4.26 -0.45 12.99
CA PHE A 67 -3.32 -0.99 13.98
C PHE A 67 -1.90 -0.42 13.80
N ARG A 68 -1.80 0.86 13.48
CA ARG A 68 -0.54 1.49 13.06
C ARG A 68 0.56 1.38 14.11
N LEU A 69 0.25 1.69 15.37
CA LEU A 69 1.20 1.62 16.47
C LEU A 69 1.72 0.20 16.66
N GLU A 70 0.81 -0.78 16.69
CA GLU A 70 1.16 -2.20 16.82
C GLU A 70 2.07 -2.67 15.67
N LYS A 71 1.75 -2.30 14.43
CA LYS A 71 2.55 -2.66 13.25
C LYS A 71 3.94 -2.03 13.30
N VAL A 72 4.07 -0.78 13.74
CA VAL A 72 5.38 -0.14 13.96
C VAL A 72 6.16 -0.85 15.07
N LEU A 73 5.53 -1.16 16.20
CA LEU A 73 6.19 -1.89 17.30
C LEU A 73 6.66 -3.28 16.85
N ASN A 74 5.87 -3.99 16.04
CA ASN A 74 6.25 -5.28 15.48
C ASN A 74 7.45 -5.17 14.53
N LEU A 75 7.53 -4.12 13.70
CA LEU A 75 8.72 -3.86 12.88
C LEU A 75 9.97 -3.60 13.72
N VAL A 76 9.86 -2.81 14.78
CA VAL A 76 10.98 -2.55 15.71
C VAL A 76 11.44 -3.84 16.40
N LYS A 77 10.50 -4.70 16.82
CA LYS A 77 10.83 -6.00 17.40
C LYS A 77 11.60 -6.88 16.41
N ILE A 78 11.12 -7.00 15.17
CA ILE A 78 11.79 -7.79 14.13
C ILE A 78 13.20 -7.26 13.85
N LEU A 79 13.37 -5.94 13.71
CA LEU A 79 14.67 -5.33 13.50
C LEU A 79 15.64 -5.60 14.65
N ARG A 80 15.17 -5.51 15.90
CA ARG A 80 15.97 -5.85 17.09
C ARG A 80 16.38 -7.32 17.09
N SER A 81 15.46 -8.23 16.76
CA SER A 81 15.78 -9.65 16.65
C SER A 81 16.80 -9.92 15.55
N PHE A 82 16.71 -9.25 14.40
CA PHE A 82 17.64 -9.40 13.30
C PHE A 82 19.05 -8.92 13.66
N LEU A 83 19.16 -7.77 14.34
CA LEU A 83 20.44 -7.26 14.85
C LEU A 83 21.07 -8.21 15.88
N ALA A 84 20.25 -8.76 16.80
CA ALA A 84 20.72 -9.73 17.78
C ALA A 84 21.23 -11.04 17.15
N VAL A 85 20.68 -11.46 16.01
CA VAL A 85 21.15 -12.63 15.24
C VAL A 85 22.45 -12.35 14.49
N LEU A 86 22.72 -11.09 14.14
CA LEU A 86 23.93 -10.68 13.44
C LEU A 86 25.12 -10.39 14.39
N GLU A 87 24.97 -10.58 15.70
CA GLU A 87 25.98 -10.29 16.74
C GLU A 87 26.58 -8.86 16.65
N ILE A 88 25.76 -7.89 16.23
CA ILE A 88 26.08 -6.44 16.27
C ILE A 88 25.45 -5.80 17.50
#